data_AF-A0A970R9B3-F1
#
_entry.id   AF-A0A970R9B3-F1
#
_cell.length_a   1.000
_cell.length_b   1.000
_cell.length_c   1.000
_cell.angle_alpha   90.00
_cell.angle_beta   90.00
_cell.angle_gamma   90.00
#
_symmetry.space_group_name_H-M   'P 1'
#
loop_
_entity.id
_entity.type
_entity.pdbx_description
1 polymer ?
#
loop_
_entity_poly.entity_id
_entity_poly.type
_entity_poly.pdbx_seq_one_letter_code
_entity_poly.pdbx_strand_id
1 'polypeptide(L)'
;MPDTRRRRLLRKALAYFRNYRWAARLIGFLGLVLIISFMFGQGFAMLREAEASFELLLLLTLITLSLIGYIVGWLIEIAGGVLLTLAGLIIGLFVYFSPVFGTMQYALLLSLPLLIPGIFYLLSWYNKIRRRELEI
;
A
#
# COMPACT_ATOMS: atom_id res chain seq x y z
N MET A 1 -14.29 40.57 -10.91
CA MET A 1 -12.88 40.21 -10.62
C MET A 1 -12.86 38.96 -9.75
N PRO A 2 -12.13 37.89 -10.11
CA PRO A 2 -12.07 36.68 -9.30
C PRO A 2 -11.33 36.96 -7.99
N ASP A 3 -11.98 36.66 -6.87
CA ASP A 3 -11.51 36.94 -5.52
C ASP A 3 -10.11 36.34 -5.26
N THR A 4 -9.17 37.20 -4.86
CA THR A 4 -7.77 36.85 -4.58
C THR A 4 -7.65 35.87 -3.41
N ARG A 5 -8.64 35.86 -2.50
CA ARG A 5 -8.77 34.88 -1.42
C ARG A 5 -8.98 33.46 -1.96
N ARG A 6 -9.87 33.30 -2.94
CA ARG A 6 -10.19 32.01 -3.58
C ARG A 6 -8.94 31.40 -4.25
N ARG A 7 -8.13 32.22 -4.92
CA ARG A 7 -6.87 31.77 -5.55
C ARG A 7 -5.82 31.27 -4.56
N ARG A 8 -5.70 31.89 -3.37
CA ARG A 8 -4.73 31.44 -2.33
C ARG A 8 -5.14 30.10 -1.73
N LEU A 9 -6.43 29.91 -1.45
CA LEU A 9 -6.95 28.65 -0.90
C LEU A 9 -6.76 27.49 -1.89
N LEU A 10 -7.03 27.73 -3.18
CA LEU A 10 -6.83 26.72 -4.23
C LEU A 10 -5.36 26.29 -4.37
N ARG A 11 -4.39 27.20 -4.25
CA ARG A 11 -2.95 26.88 -4.30
C ARG A 11 -2.49 26.06 -3.10
N LYS A 12 -2.92 26.42 -1.88
CA LYS A 12 -2.60 25.66 -0.66
C LYS A 12 -3.13 24.23 -0.74
N ALA A 13 -4.36 24.08 -1.20
CA ALA A 13 -4.97 22.78 -1.40
C ALA A 13 -4.20 21.95 -2.44
N LEU A 14 -3.87 22.49 -3.63
CA LEU A 14 -3.08 21.80 -4.66
C LEU A 14 -1.72 21.30 -4.15
N ALA A 15 -1.03 22.09 -3.32
CA ALA A 15 0.23 21.67 -2.71
C ALA A 15 0.03 20.48 -1.75
N TYR A 16 -1.03 20.52 -0.93
CA TYR A 16 -1.35 19.46 0.02
C TYR A 16 -1.72 18.14 -0.66
N PHE A 17 -2.42 18.19 -1.80
CA PHE A 17 -2.74 17.02 -2.62
C PHE A 17 -1.52 16.34 -3.23
N ARG A 18 -0.63 17.16 -3.78
CA ARG A 18 0.63 16.68 -4.32
C ARG A 18 1.38 15.93 -3.22
N ASN A 19 1.36 16.45 -1.98
CA ASN A 19 2.02 15.81 -0.85
C ASN A 19 1.44 14.43 -0.51
N TYR A 20 0.11 14.23 -0.51
CA TYR A 20 -0.47 12.90 -0.23
C TYR A 20 -0.15 11.86 -1.29
N ARG A 21 -0.21 12.22 -2.58
CA ARG A 21 0.13 11.30 -3.67
C ARG A 21 1.61 10.90 -3.62
N TRP A 22 2.50 11.86 -3.36
CA TRP A 22 3.93 11.56 -3.21
C TRP A 22 4.23 10.80 -1.92
N ALA A 23 3.54 11.10 -0.82
CA ALA A 23 3.65 10.34 0.41
C ALA A 23 3.24 8.87 0.21
N ALA A 24 2.11 8.60 -0.45
CA ALA A 24 1.69 7.21 -0.76
C ALA A 24 2.76 6.44 -1.53
N ARG A 25 3.36 7.08 -2.55
CA ARG A 25 4.41 6.48 -3.39
C ARG A 25 5.69 6.23 -2.62
N LEU A 26 6.16 7.21 -1.85
CA LEU A 26 7.38 7.11 -1.05
C LEU A 26 7.23 6.07 0.06
N ILE A 27 6.11 6.09 0.78
CA ILE A 27 5.82 5.10 1.82
C ILE A 27 5.71 3.70 1.20
N GLY A 28 5.06 3.56 0.04
CA GLY A 28 5.00 2.27 -0.64
C GLY A 28 6.35 1.79 -1.14
N PHE A 29 7.21 2.69 -1.62
CA PHE A 29 8.58 2.34 -2.00
C PHE A 29 9.40 1.88 -0.77
N LEU A 30 9.32 2.62 0.34
CA LEU A 30 9.94 2.23 1.60
C LEU A 30 9.40 0.89 2.11
N GLY A 31 8.10 0.64 1.94
CA GLY A 31 7.47 -0.61 2.29
C GLY A 31 8.01 -1.79 1.49
N LEU A 32 8.20 -1.61 0.17
CA LEU A 32 8.84 -2.61 -0.68
C LEU A 32 10.29 -2.87 -0.26
N VAL A 33 11.06 -1.81 0.01
CA VAL A 33 12.44 -1.94 0.52
C VAL A 33 12.46 -2.73 1.82
N LEU A 34 11.50 -2.49 2.72
CA LEU A 34 11.39 -3.21 3.98
C LEU A 34 11.08 -4.69 3.76
N ILE A 35 10.10 -5.01 2.90
CA ILE A 35 9.75 -6.40 2.56
C ILE A 35 10.96 -7.12 1.95
N ILE A 36 11.65 -6.49 0.98
CA ILE A 36 12.84 -7.06 0.34
C ILE A 36 13.95 -7.28 1.38
N SER A 37 14.22 -6.28 2.24
CA SER A 37 15.23 -6.40 3.29
C SER A 37 14.91 -7.54 4.26
N PHE A 38 13.64 -7.70 4.64
CA PHE A 38 13.19 -8.81 5.45
C PHE A 38 13.39 -10.15 4.75
N MET A 39 13.08 -10.24 3.45
CA MET A 39 13.30 -11.44 2.65
C MET A 39 14.77 -11.88 2.67
N PHE A 40 15.72 -10.95 2.52
CA PHE A 40 17.15 -11.24 2.61
C PHE A 40 17.63 -11.66 4.00
N GLY A 41 17.04 -11.12 5.07
CA GLY A 41 17.47 -11.40 6.44
C GLY A 41 16.89 -12.69 7.01
N GLN A 42 15.56 -12.74 7.16
CA GLN A 42 14.85 -13.84 7.82
C GLN A 42 13.89 -14.57 6.88
N GLY A 43 13.44 -13.90 5.82
CA GLY A 43 12.46 -14.48 4.90
C GLY A 43 13.00 -15.71 4.18
N PHE A 44 14.26 -15.77 3.73
CA PHE A 44 14.77 -16.99 3.09
C PHE A 44 14.76 -18.22 4.01
N ALA A 45 15.02 -18.06 5.31
CA ALA A 45 14.92 -19.15 6.27
C ALA A 45 13.45 -19.61 6.42
N MET A 46 12.54 -18.64 6.60
CA MET A 46 11.10 -18.85 6.68
C MET A 46 10.52 -19.52 5.42
N LEU A 47 10.94 -19.10 4.21
CA LEU A 47 10.52 -19.69 2.94
C LEU A 47 11.10 -21.10 2.75
N ARG A 48 12.28 -21.40 3.30
CA ARG A 48 12.90 -22.72 3.26
C ARG A 48 12.17 -23.72 4.18
N GLU A 49 11.79 -23.28 5.38
CA GLU A 49 11.01 -24.08 6.33
C GLU A 49 9.60 -24.39 5.84
N ALA A 50 9.02 -23.51 5.01
CA ALA A 50 7.71 -23.74 4.42
C ALA A 50 7.69 -24.93 3.44
N GLU A 51 8.85 -25.44 3.00
CA GLU A 51 9.02 -26.37 1.88
C GLU A 51 8.19 -25.94 0.65
N ALA A 52 8.07 -26.74 -0.40
CA ALA A 52 7.22 -26.39 -1.56
C ALA A 52 5.71 -26.51 -1.23
N SER A 53 5.28 -25.88 -0.14
CA SER A 53 3.90 -25.90 0.34
C SER A 53 3.02 -24.96 -0.46
N PHE A 54 1.73 -25.29 -0.46
CA PHE A 54 0.68 -24.42 -0.99
C PHE A 54 0.67 -23.04 -0.32
N GLU A 55 1.03 -22.97 0.97
CA GLU A 55 1.08 -21.73 1.74
C GLU A 55 2.14 -20.76 1.20
N LEU A 56 3.32 -21.28 0.87
CA LEU A 56 4.40 -20.52 0.24
C LEU A 56 3.97 -19.95 -1.12
N LEU A 57 3.35 -20.79 -1.95
CA LEU A 57 2.87 -20.39 -3.28
C LEU A 57 1.81 -19.27 -3.18
N LEU A 58 0.88 -19.40 -2.24
CA LEU A 58 -0.18 -18.42 -2.02
C LEU A 58 0.39 -17.09 -1.51
N LEU A 59 1.33 -17.12 -0.56
CA LEU A 59 2.02 -15.93 -0.07
C LEU A 59 2.76 -15.19 -1.19
N LEU A 60 3.56 -15.91 -1.99
CA LEU A 60 4.29 -15.32 -3.11
C LEU A 60 3.36 -14.74 -4.18
N THR A 61 2.23 -15.39 -4.43
CA THR A 61 1.20 -14.88 -5.35
C THR A 61 0.61 -13.56 -4.83
N LEU A 62 0.28 -13.49 -3.54
CA LEU A 62 -0.24 -12.25 -2.93
C LEU A 62 0.79 -11.12 -2.91
N ILE A 63 2.07 -11.41 -2.66
CA ILE A 63 3.16 -10.43 -2.75
C ILE A 63 3.33 -9.93 -4.19
N THR A 64 3.23 -10.83 -5.18
CA THR A 64 3.33 -10.44 -6.59
C THR A 64 2.15 -9.56 -7.00
N LEU A 65 0.94 -9.90 -6.56
CA LEU A 65 -0.26 -9.08 -6.79
C LEU A 65 -0.16 -7.71 -6.10
N SER A 66 0.42 -7.63 -4.90
CA SER A 66 0.61 -6.35 -4.22
C SER A 66 1.65 -5.47 -4.94
N LEU A 67 2.70 -6.05 -5.52
CA LEU A 67 3.64 -5.34 -6.37
C LEU A 67 2.96 -4.77 -7.63
N ILE A 68 2.11 -5.57 -8.29
CA ILE A 68 1.30 -5.11 -9.42
C ILE A 68 0.37 -3.98 -8.97
N GLY A 69 -0.29 -4.14 -7.81
CA GLY A 69 -1.16 -3.12 -7.22
C GLY A 69 -0.42 -1.81 -6.95
N TYR A 70 0.82 -1.87 -6.47
CA TYR A 70 1.67 -0.70 -6.29
C TYR A 70 1.94 0.00 -7.62
N ILE A 71 2.39 -0.74 -8.65
CA ILE A 71 2.67 -0.19 -9.99
C ILE A 71 1.40 0.42 -10.60
N VAL A 72 0.26 -0.28 -10.50
CA VAL A 72 -1.04 0.24 -10.97
C VAL A 72 -1.43 1.51 -10.21
N GLY A 73 -1.16 1.58 -8.91
CA GLY A 73 -1.40 2.77 -8.07
C GLY A 73 -0.66 4.02 -8.54
N TRP A 74 0.43 3.88 -9.31
CA TRP A 74 1.08 5.03 -9.92
C TRP A 74 0.23 5.71 -11.00
N LEU A 75 -0.57 4.91 -11.72
CA LEU A 75 -1.44 5.35 -12.81
C LEU A 75 -2.86 5.65 -12.31
N ILE A 76 -3.42 4.74 -11.50
CA ILE A 76 -4.81 4.75 -11.03
C ILE A 76 -4.83 4.58 -9.52
N GLU A 77 -4.90 5.70 -8.79
CA GLU A 77 -4.82 5.74 -7.33
C GLU A 77 -5.84 4.85 -6.63
N ILE A 78 -7.10 4.83 -7.09
CA ILE A 78 -8.16 4.02 -6.47
C ILE A 78 -7.89 2.52 -6.63
N ALA A 79 -7.48 2.08 -7.83
CA ALA A 79 -7.20 0.69 -8.09
C ALA A 79 -6.01 0.20 -7.26
N GLY A 80 -4.91 0.98 -7.25
CA GLY A 80 -3.75 0.65 -6.43
C GLY A 80 -4.06 0.67 -4.92
N GLY A 81 -4.84 1.65 -4.46
CA GLY A 81 -5.27 1.73 -3.06
C GLY A 81 -6.08 0.52 -2.61
N VAL A 82 -7.09 0.12 -3.39
CA VAL A 82 -7.91 -1.06 -3.10
C VAL A 82 -7.05 -2.33 -3.13
N LEU A 83 -6.26 -2.54 -4.19
CA LEU A 83 -5.43 -3.74 -4.34
C LEU A 83 -4.42 -3.88 -3.19
N LEU A 84 -3.73 -2.81 -2.83
CA LEU A 84 -2.74 -2.83 -1.73
C LEU A 84 -3.40 -3.04 -0.37
N THR A 85 -4.56 -2.40 -0.13
CA THR A 85 -5.27 -2.53 1.14
C THR A 85 -5.79 -3.95 1.32
N LEU A 86 -6.44 -4.50 0.30
CA LEU A 86 -6.93 -5.88 0.33
C LEU A 86 -5.79 -6.89 0.44
N ALA A 87 -4.72 -6.71 -0.35
CA ALA A 87 -3.55 -7.58 -0.27
C ALA A 87 -2.92 -7.54 1.13
N GLY A 88 -2.76 -6.36 1.73
CA GLY A 88 -2.24 -6.21 3.09
C GLY A 88 -3.11 -6.88 4.15
N LEU A 89 -4.44 -6.74 4.08
CA LEU A 89 -5.36 -7.42 4.97
C LEU A 89 -5.30 -8.95 4.81
N ILE A 90 -5.36 -9.43 3.57
CA ILE A 90 -5.34 -10.86 3.26
C ILE A 90 -4.02 -11.48 3.70
N ILE A 91 -2.87 -10.86 3.37
CA ILE A 91 -1.55 -11.34 3.80
C ILE A 91 -1.45 -11.34 5.32
N GLY A 92 -1.89 -10.28 6.00
CA GLY A 92 -1.84 -10.20 7.46
C GLY A 92 -2.64 -11.31 8.14
N LEU A 93 -3.88 -11.52 7.69
CA LEU A 93 -4.74 -12.60 8.21
C LEU A 93 -4.16 -13.98 7.87
N PHE A 94 -3.74 -14.19 6.62
CA PHE A 94 -3.17 -15.45 6.16
C PHE A 94 -1.93 -15.84 6.96
N VAL A 95 -0.98 -14.90 7.13
CA VAL A 95 0.25 -15.13 7.88
C VAL A 95 -0.04 -15.37 9.36
N TYR A 96 -1.00 -14.65 9.95
CA TYR A 96 -1.36 -14.81 11.37
C TYR A 96 -1.95 -16.21 11.68
N PHE A 97 -2.76 -16.75 10.77
CA PHE A 97 -3.40 -18.06 10.94
C PHE A 97 -2.61 -19.23 10.32
N SER A 98 -1.53 -18.95 9.60
CA SER A 98 -0.69 -19.97 8.98
C SER A 98 0.07 -20.76 10.06
N PRO A 99 0.06 -22.10 10.01
CA PRO A 99 0.87 -22.93 10.91
C PRO A 99 2.37 -22.77 10.67
N VAL A 100 2.77 -22.35 9.46
CA VAL A 100 4.17 -22.15 9.06
C VAL A 100 4.66 -20.75 9.46
N PHE A 101 3.81 -19.74 9.29
CA PHE A 101 4.19 -18.33 9.41
C PHE A 101 3.59 -17.61 10.61
N GLY A 102 2.83 -18.31 11.45
CA GLY A 102 1.86 -17.86 12.47
C GLY A 102 2.32 -16.90 13.57
N THR A 103 3.43 -16.20 13.40
CA THR A 103 3.83 -15.15 14.32
C THR A 103 3.15 -13.83 13.97
N MET A 104 2.59 -13.16 14.98
CA MET A 104 2.02 -11.82 14.86
C MET A 104 3.03 -10.82 14.27
N GLN A 105 4.32 -11.02 14.58
CA GLN A 105 5.41 -10.18 14.07
C GLN A 105 5.49 -10.25 12.55
N TYR A 106 5.49 -11.45 11.95
CA TYR A 106 5.52 -11.61 10.49
C TYR A 106 4.24 -11.09 9.84
N ALA A 107 3.08 -11.32 10.47
CA ALA A 107 1.80 -10.81 9.97
C ALA A 107 1.82 -9.28 9.85
N LEU A 108 2.28 -8.57 10.89
CA LEU A 108 2.39 -7.11 10.87
C LEU A 108 3.47 -6.62 9.90
N LEU A 109 4.63 -7.28 9.90
CA LEU A 109 5.78 -6.89 9.08
C LEU A 109 5.49 -7.00 7.58
N LEU A 110 4.69 -7.98 7.17
CA LEU A 110 4.31 -8.16 5.76
C LEU A 110 3.05 -7.34 5.38
N SER A 111 2.12 -7.13 6.31
CA SER A 111 0.87 -6.41 6.01
C SER A 111 0.97 -4.89 6.08
N LEU A 112 1.61 -4.33 7.12
CA LEU A 112 1.68 -2.88 7.32
C LEU A 112 2.35 -2.12 6.16
N PRO A 113 3.47 -2.60 5.59
CA PRO A 113 4.09 -1.97 4.43
C PRO A 113 3.19 -1.89 3.20
N LEU A 114 2.12 -2.69 3.12
CA LEU A 114 1.14 -2.68 2.03
C LEU A 114 -0.12 -1.89 2.42
N LEU A 115 -0.59 -2.04 3.66
CA LEU A 115 -1.78 -1.35 4.17
C LEU A 115 -1.61 0.16 4.21
N ILE A 116 -0.49 0.64 4.75
CA ILE A 116 -0.25 2.08 4.92
C ILE A 116 -0.28 2.80 3.55
N PRO A 117 0.50 2.40 2.53
CA PRO A 117 0.41 3.06 1.23
C PRO A 117 -0.95 2.87 0.56
N GLY A 118 -1.61 1.71 0.74
CA GLY A 118 -2.96 1.46 0.24
C GLY A 118 -3.98 2.48 0.76
N ILE A 119 -4.00 2.70 2.08
CA ILE A 119 -4.85 3.70 2.73
C ILE A 119 -4.52 5.11 2.22
N PHE A 120 -3.24 5.45 2.07
CA PHE A 120 -2.84 6.77 1.55
C PHE A 120 -3.29 6.99 0.10
N TYR A 121 -3.26 5.95 -0.75
CA TYR A 121 -3.81 6.01 -2.11
C TYR A 121 -5.32 6.24 -2.11
N LEU A 122 -6.07 5.55 -1.23
CA LEU A 122 -7.51 5.76 -1.07
C LEU A 122 -7.85 7.17 -0.59
N LEU A 123 -7.11 7.69 0.40
CA LEU A 123 -7.27 9.06 0.89
C LEU A 123 -6.92 10.10 -0.19
N SER A 124 -5.86 9.87 -0.96
CA SER A 124 -5.49 10.74 -2.10
C SER A 124 -6.62 10.80 -3.13
N TRP A 125 -7.21 9.64 -3.46
CA TRP A 125 -8.32 9.55 -4.40
C TRP A 125 -9.61 10.18 -3.87
N TYR A 126 -9.98 9.91 -2.62
CA TYR A 126 -11.18 10.49 -2.00
C TYR A 126 -11.12 12.01 -2.00
N ASN A 127 -9.98 12.58 -1.60
CA ASN A 127 -9.80 14.02 -1.60
C ASN A 127 -9.85 14.59 -3.04
N LYS A 128 -9.37 13.85 -4.04
CA LYS A 128 -9.45 14.23 -5.47
C LYS A 128 -10.90 14.31 -5.97
N ILE A 129 -11.76 13.38 -5.54
CA ILE A 129 -13.19 13.38 -5.91
C ILE A 129 -13.92 14.54 -5.24
N ARG A 130 -13.82 14.66 -3.91
CA ARG A 130 -14.50 15.70 -3.14
C ARG A 130 -14.25 17.11 -3.67
N ARG A 131 -13.09 17.33 -4.28
CA ARG A 131 -12.75 18.62 -4.89
C ARG A 131 -13.45 18.88 -6.21
N ARG A 132 -13.63 17.86 -7.06
CA ARG A 132 -14.41 18.00 -8.30
C ARG A 132 -15.84 18.44 -8.00
N GLU A 133 -16.42 17.94 -6.91
CA GLU A 133 -17.75 18.30 -6.45
C GLU A 133 -17.85 19.75 -5.95
N LEU A 134 -16.76 20.32 -5.41
CA LEU A 134 -16.71 21.72 -4.92
C LEU A 134 -16.38 22.75 -6.01
N GLU A 135 -15.91 22.28 -7.18
CA GLU A 135 -15.58 23.13 -8.34
C GLU A 135 -16.72 23.22 -9.36
N ILE A 136 -17.75 22.37 -9.21
CA ILE A 136 -19.06 22.47 -9.89
C ILE A 136 -19.96 23.42 -9.08
#